data_AF-A0A2K6W2R5-F1
#
_entry.id   AF-A0A2K6W2R5-F1
#
_cell.length_a   1.000
_cell.length_b   1.000
_cell.length_c   1.000
_cell.angle_alpha   90.00
_cell.angle_beta   90.00
_cell.angle_gamma   90.00
#
_symmetry.space_group_name_H-M   'P 1'
#
loop_
_entity.id
_entity.type
_entity.pdbx_description
1 polymer ?
#
loop_
_entity_poly.entity_id
_entity_poly.type
_entity_poly.pdbx_seq_one_letter_code
_entity_poly.pdbx_strand_id
1 'polypeptide(L)'
;MFSLMCNLRRISLAKVNPTFRYYAAIKTAESHRKSERLPPGFGKTTPFSLFIKENFASRKNEQPTEVFSNLTKQWKNLNEADKMKYVDEASRINEEKRSKFESMSETEKEELREQAKNLREARLKRRIRLERRKKREGQRQMSGWMLFVKEKAVKGVADIGKKQQDIIRELAVVWKSLPKSEKDAYNERAKILSNDGEICD
;
A
#
# COMPACT_ATOMS: atom_id res chain seq x y z
N MET A 1 25.95 2.24 -25.57
CA MET A 1 24.91 3.29 -25.53
C MET A 1 23.89 3.03 -26.63
N PHE A 2 22.98 2.06 -26.44
CA PHE A 2 22.04 1.66 -27.48
C PHE A 2 20.78 2.52 -27.44
N SER A 3 20.70 3.42 -28.42
CA SER A 3 19.52 4.18 -28.81
C SER A 3 18.40 3.22 -29.25
N LEU A 4 17.38 3.05 -28.40
CA LEU A 4 16.10 2.47 -28.78
C LEU A 4 15.15 3.62 -29.06
N MET A 5 15.20 4.07 -30.32
CA MET A 5 14.22 4.96 -30.93
C MET A 5 12.84 4.32 -30.86
N CYS A 6 12.06 4.71 -29.85
CA CYS A 6 10.62 4.53 -29.89
C CYS A 6 10.07 5.47 -30.96
N ASN A 7 9.91 4.92 -32.17
CA ASN A 7 9.18 5.48 -33.30
C ASN A 7 7.72 5.73 -32.89
N LEU A 8 7.49 6.82 -32.15
CA LEU A 8 6.18 7.44 -32.05
C LEU A 8 5.88 7.97 -33.45
N ARG A 9 5.09 7.18 -34.20
CA ARG A 9 4.43 7.62 -35.42
C ARG A 9 3.75 8.96 -35.11
N ARG A 10 4.39 10.08 -35.50
CA ARG A 10 3.75 11.39 -35.61
C ARG A 10 2.67 11.23 -36.67
N ILE A 11 1.48 10.83 -36.25
CA ILE A 11 0.29 11.00 -37.06
C ILE A 11 0.12 12.51 -37.19
N SER A 12 0.53 13.03 -38.34
CA SER A 12 0.35 14.43 -38.71
C SER A 12 -1.15 14.74 -38.67
N LEU A 13 -1.58 15.43 -37.61
CA LEU A 13 -2.95 15.93 -37.45
C LEU A 13 -3.36 16.89 -38.57
N ALA A 14 -2.45 17.28 -39.49
CA ALA A 14 -2.73 18.21 -40.58
C ALA A 14 -3.74 17.67 -41.62
N LYS A 15 -3.90 16.34 -41.75
CA LYS A 15 -4.76 15.74 -42.78
C LYS A 15 -6.15 15.29 -42.30
N VAL A 16 -6.54 15.60 -41.06
CA VAL A 16 -7.88 15.24 -40.57
C VAL A 16 -8.81 16.45 -40.61
N ASN A 17 -9.93 16.29 -41.32
CA ASN A 17 -10.98 17.27 -41.56
C ASN A 17 -11.37 18.05 -40.28
N PRO A 18 -11.47 19.39 -40.29
CA PRO A 18 -11.69 20.24 -39.11
C PRO A 18 -12.87 19.83 -38.21
N THR A 19 -13.91 19.18 -38.77
CA THR A 19 -15.04 18.63 -38.02
C THR A 19 -14.64 17.58 -36.99
N PHE A 20 -13.68 16.70 -37.31
CA PHE A 20 -13.16 15.72 -36.36
C PHE A 20 -12.29 16.35 -35.27
N ARG A 21 -11.59 17.45 -35.56
CA ARG A 21 -10.85 18.20 -34.52
C ARG A 21 -11.81 18.83 -33.52
N TYR A 22 -12.93 19.38 -33.99
CA TYR A 22 -13.95 19.97 -33.12
C TYR A 22 -14.65 18.89 -32.26
N TYR A 23 -15.02 17.75 -32.84
CA TYR A 23 -15.63 16.65 -32.10
C TYR A 23 -14.66 16.02 -31.08
N ALA A 24 -13.39 15.86 -31.44
CA ALA A 24 -12.35 15.43 -30.51
C ALA A 24 -12.12 16.46 -29.39
N ALA A 25 -12.13 17.76 -29.70
CA ALA A 25 -12.01 18.83 -28.71
C ALA A 25 -13.20 18.90 -27.74
N ILE A 26 -14.43 18.63 -28.21
CA ILE A 26 -15.62 18.56 -27.34
C ILE A 26 -15.54 17.33 -26.43
N LYS A 27 -15.22 16.15 -26.99
CA LYS A 27 -15.08 14.92 -26.18
C LYS A 27 -13.94 15.01 -25.17
N THR A 28 -12.84 15.67 -25.50
CA THR A 28 -11.78 15.93 -24.53
C THR A 28 -12.23 16.96 -23.50
N ALA A 29 -12.86 18.07 -23.90
CA ALA A 29 -13.39 19.09 -22.98
C ALA A 29 -14.41 18.54 -21.97
N GLU A 30 -15.30 17.64 -22.40
CA GLU A 30 -16.25 16.96 -21.50
C GLU A 30 -15.53 15.95 -20.58
N SER A 31 -14.52 15.22 -21.07
CA SER A 31 -13.75 14.29 -20.23
C SER A 31 -12.82 15.00 -19.24
N HIS A 32 -12.45 16.25 -19.53
CA HIS A 32 -11.61 17.09 -18.67
C HIS A 32 -12.38 17.74 -17.53
N ARG A 33 -13.73 17.70 -17.55
CA ARG A 33 -14.51 17.80 -16.32
C ARG A 33 -14.39 16.48 -15.56
N LYS A 34 -13.14 16.15 -15.17
CA LYS A 34 -12.90 15.36 -13.96
C LYS A 34 -13.59 16.15 -12.87
N SER A 35 -14.84 15.82 -12.57
CA SER A 35 -15.49 16.29 -11.34
C SER A 35 -14.44 16.09 -10.25
N GLU A 36 -13.99 17.18 -9.65
CA GLU A 36 -12.89 17.14 -8.69
C GLU A 36 -13.22 16.04 -7.67
N ARG A 37 -12.30 15.10 -7.51
CA ARG A 37 -12.53 14.00 -6.58
C ARG A 37 -12.59 14.62 -5.19
N LEU A 38 -13.75 14.53 -4.56
CA LEU A 38 -13.94 15.00 -3.20
C LEU A 38 -12.94 14.32 -2.25
N PRO A 39 -12.48 15.03 -1.20
CA PRO A 39 -11.58 14.47 -0.21
C PRO A 39 -12.13 13.19 0.45
N PRO A 40 -11.26 12.36 1.07
CA PRO A 40 -11.69 11.20 1.87
C PRO A 40 -12.78 11.59 2.87
N GLY A 41 -13.82 10.76 2.99
CA GLY A 41 -15.02 11.04 3.81
C GLY A 41 -16.22 11.56 2.99
N PHE A 42 -15.96 12.41 2.00
CA PHE A 42 -16.97 12.95 1.08
C PHE A 42 -17.04 12.21 -0.26
N GLY A 43 -16.30 11.10 -0.38
CA GLY A 43 -16.31 10.27 -1.58
C GLY A 43 -17.69 9.67 -1.89
N LYS A 44 -17.89 9.35 -3.17
CA LYS A 44 -19.12 8.72 -3.69
C LYS A 44 -19.34 7.36 -3.03
N THR A 45 -20.46 7.25 -2.33
CA THR A 45 -21.04 6.01 -1.80
C THR A 45 -21.69 5.24 -2.95
N THR A 46 -21.35 3.96 -3.11
CA THR A 46 -21.95 3.12 -4.14
C THR A 46 -23.15 2.35 -3.57
N PRO A 47 -24.15 2.00 -4.39
CA PRO A 47 -25.29 1.18 -3.96
C PRO A 47 -24.83 -0.15 -3.33
N PHE A 48 -23.86 -0.79 -3.98
CA PHE A 48 -23.23 -2.01 -3.46
C PHE A 48 -22.56 -1.80 -2.09
N SER A 49 -21.92 -0.65 -1.85
CA SER A 49 -21.31 -0.39 -0.54
C SER A 49 -22.33 -0.28 0.59
N LEU A 50 -23.53 0.24 0.30
CA LEU A 50 -24.64 0.26 1.26
C LEU A 50 -25.13 -1.16 1.54
N PHE A 51 -25.38 -1.94 0.48
CA PHE A 51 -25.78 -3.34 0.61
C PHE A 51 -24.78 -4.17 1.43
N ILE A 52 -23.48 -4.03 1.16
CA ILE A 52 -22.43 -4.71 1.94
C ILE A 52 -22.47 -4.23 3.39
N LYS A 53 -22.55 -2.92 3.65
CA LYS A 53 -22.58 -2.39 5.02
C LYS A 53 -23.76 -2.95 5.83
N GLU A 54 -24.95 -3.02 5.24
CA GLU A 54 -26.16 -3.56 5.88
C GLU A 54 -26.02 -5.05 6.20
N ASN A 55 -25.57 -5.86 5.23
CA ASN A 55 -25.55 -7.32 5.35
C ASN A 55 -24.29 -7.87 6.05
N PHE A 56 -23.22 -7.09 6.11
CA PHE A 56 -21.97 -7.49 6.77
C PHE A 56 -22.08 -7.42 8.30
N ALA A 57 -22.84 -6.44 8.83
CA ALA A 57 -22.99 -6.25 10.28
C ALA A 57 -23.62 -7.45 11.00
N SER A 58 -24.48 -8.20 10.29
CA SER A 58 -25.15 -9.39 10.80
C SER A 58 -24.26 -10.65 10.85
N ARG A 59 -23.05 -10.61 10.26
CA ARG A 59 -22.19 -11.79 10.04
C ARG A 59 -20.83 -11.69 10.75
N LYS A 60 -20.83 -11.31 12.03
CA LYS A 60 -19.60 -11.05 12.81
C LYS A 60 -18.70 -12.28 13.03
N ASN A 61 -19.25 -13.49 12.95
CA ASN A 61 -18.54 -14.74 13.28
C ASN A 61 -17.94 -15.46 12.07
N GLU A 62 -18.22 -14.99 10.84
CA GLU A 62 -17.73 -15.59 9.60
C GLU A 62 -16.42 -14.93 9.14
N GLN A 63 -15.62 -15.63 8.35
CA GLN A 63 -14.40 -15.06 7.77
C GLN A 63 -14.76 -13.88 6.83
N PRO A 64 -14.25 -12.66 7.05
CA PRO A 64 -14.61 -11.47 6.27
C PRO A 64 -14.51 -11.64 4.75
N THR A 65 -13.49 -12.39 4.29
CA THR A 65 -13.25 -12.67 2.87
C THR A 65 -14.36 -13.51 2.26
N GLU A 66 -14.82 -14.53 2.97
CA GLU A 66 -15.89 -15.43 2.51
C GLU A 66 -17.22 -14.70 2.50
N VAL A 67 -17.52 -13.95 3.56
CA VAL A 67 -18.70 -13.08 3.66
C VAL A 67 -18.76 -12.13 2.46
N PHE A 68 -17.67 -11.40 2.19
CA PHE A 68 -17.63 -10.46 1.07
C PHE A 68 -17.87 -11.15 -0.28
N SER A 69 -17.28 -12.34 -0.48
CA SER A 69 -17.49 -13.12 -1.71
C SER A 69 -18.95 -13.55 -1.89
N ASN A 70 -19.61 -13.97 -0.82
CA ASN A 70 -21.00 -14.40 -0.81
C ASN A 70 -21.95 -13.22 -1.04
N LEU A 71 -21.73 -12.09 -0.36
CA LEU A 71 -22.51 -10.87 -0.57
C LEU A 71 -22.35 -10.32 -1.98
N THR A 72 -21.16 -10.42 -2.57
CA THR A 72 -20.95 -10.04 -3.98
C THR A 72 -21.81 -10.88 -4.92
N LYS A 73 -21.93 -12.20 -4.67
CA LYS A 73 -22.81 -13.09 -5.44
C LYS A 73 -24.29 -12.74 -5.23
N GLN A 74 -24.71 -12.53 -3.98
CA GLN A 74 -26.08 -12.12 -3.65
C GLN A 74 -26.45 -10.82 -4.35
N TRP A 75 -25.60 -9.80 -4.28
CA TRP A 75 -25.82 -8.53 -4.97
C TRP A 75 -26.02 -8.69 -6.48
N LYS A 76 -25.23 -9.55 -7.13
CA LYS A 76 -25.39 -9.82 -8.57
C LYS A 76 -26.76 -10.42 -8.87
N ASN A 77 -27.22 -11.34 -8.03
CA ASN A 77 -28.48 -12.08 -8.18
C ASN A 77 -29.72 -11.33 -7.68
N LEU A 78 -29.56 -10.18 -7.00
CA LEU A 78 -30.71 -9.35 -6.60
C LEU A 78 -31.46 -8.80 -7.83
N ASN A 79 -32.77 -8.68 -7.69
CA ASN A 79 -33.64 -8.08 -8.68
C ASN A 79 -33.34 -6.58 -8.84
N GLU A 80 -33.67 -6.03 -10.01
CA GLU A 80 -33.44 -4.61 -10.30
C GLU A 80 -34.24 -3.68 -9.36
N ALA A 81 -35.47 -4.07 -9.00
CA ALA A 81 -36.29 -3.34 -8.05
C ALA A 81 -35.62 -3.23 -6.66
N ASP A 82 -35.07 -4.33 -6.14
CA ASP A 82 -34.38 -4.34 -4.85
C ASP A 82 -33.06 -3.55 -4.91
N LYS A 83 -32.35 -3.63 -6.05
CA LYS A 83 -31.16 -2.81 -6.29
C LYS A 83 -31.49 -1.32 -6.34
N MET A 84 -32.65 -0.96 -6.90
CA MET A 84 -33.06 0.44 -7.07
C MET A 84 -33.17 1.17 -5.73
N LYS A 85 -33.67 0.50 -4.68
CA LYS A 85 -33.67 1.03 -3.31
C LYS A 85 -32.28 1.53 -2.89
N TYR A 86 -31.23 0.74 -3.13
CA TYR A 86 -29.86 1.12 -2.80
C TYR A 86 -29.29 2.18 -3.73
N VAL A 87 -29.75 2.24 -4.98
CA VAL A 87 -29.36 3.28 -5.95
C VAL A 87 -29.88 4.64 -5.51
N ASP A 88 -31.16 4.71 -5.14
CA ASP A 88 -31.81 5.94 -4.68
C ASP A 88 -31.20 6.41 -3.35
N GLU A 89 -31.02 5.48 -2.40
CA GLU A 89 -30.40 5.79 -1.12
C GLU A 89 -28.95 6.28 -1.29
N ALA A 90 -28.16 5.60 -2.13
CA ALA A 90 -26.79 6.04 -2.41
C ALA A 90 -26.77 7.42 -3.07
N SER A 91 -27.69 7.70 -3.98
CA SER A 91 -27.79 9.01 -4.64
C SER A 91 -28.09 10.12 -3.64
N ARG A 92 -29.10 9.92 -2.78
CA ARG A 92 -29.45 10.86 -1.69
C ARG A 92 -28.26 11.13 -0.76
N ILE A 93 -27.58 10.08 -0.29
CA ILE A 93 -26.42 10.22 0.61
C ILE A 93 -25.27 10.97 -0.08
N ASN A 94 -25.07 10.75 -1.38
CA ASN A 94 -24.02 11.43 -2.13
C ASN A 94 -24.31 12.91 -2.34
N GLU A 95 -25.57 13.25 -2.62
CA GLU A 95 -26.02 14.64 -2.70
C GLU A 95 -25.86 15.34 -1.36
N GLU A 96 -26.31 14.73 -0.26
CA GLU A 96 -26.15 15.28 1.09
C GLU A 96 -24.67 15.54 1.43
N LYS A 97 -23.79 14.55 1.18
CA LYS A 97 -22.34 14.71 1.38
C LYS A 97 -21.77 15.84 0.54
N ARG A 98 -22.22 15.96 -0.71
CA ARG A 98 -21.75 16.99 -1.62
C ARG A 98 -22.21 18.37 -1.17
N SER A 99 -23.48 18.55 -0.84
CA SER A 99 -24.00 19.82 -0.32
C SER A 99 -23.32 20.20 0.99
N LYS A 100 -23.12 19.25 1.90
CA LYS A 100 -22.34 19.46 3.13
C LYS A 100 -20.92 19.90 2.84
N PHE A 101 -20.27 19.28 1.85
CA PHE A 101 -18.92 19.67 1.44
C PHE A 101 -18.91 21.10 0.86
N GLU A 102 -19.85 21.41 -0.01
CA GLU A 102 -19.99 22.72 -0.65
C GLU A 102 -20.28 23.84 0.36
N SER A 103 -21.02 23.54 1.45
CA SER A 103 -21.32 24.50 2.52
C SER A 103 -20.17 24.77 3.50
N MET A 104 -19.09 23.97 3.50
CA MET A 104 -17.93 24.23 4.37
C MET A 104 -17.12 25.44 3.90
N SER A 105 -16.36 26.02 4.83
CA SER A 105 -15.44 27.13 4.53
C SER A 105 -14.31 26.70 3.60
N GLU A 106 -13.74 27.64 2.85
CA GLU A 106 -12.65 27.32 1.91
C GLU A 106 -11.38 26.85 2.61
N THR A 107 -11.13 27.32 3.83
CA THR A 107 -10.01 26.87 4.68
C THR A 107 -10.17 25.41 5.08
N GLU A 108 -11.35 25.00 5.55
CA GLU A 108 -11.63 23.59 5.88
C GLU A 108 -11.54 22.67 4.65
N LYS A 109 -12.02 23.15 3.49
CA LYS A 109 -11.89 22.40 2.22
C LYS A 109 -10.42 22.21 1.85
N GLU A 110 -9.59 23.24 1.99
CA GLU A 110 -8.16 23.15 1.71
C GLU A 110 -7.44 22.23 2.68
N GLU A 111 -7.73 22.31 3.98
CA GLU A 111 -7.18 21.39 4.98
C GLU A 111 -7.51 19.93 4.66
N LEU A 112 -8.75 19.64 4.26
CA LEU A 112 -9.15 18.29 3.85
C LEU A 112 -8.42 17.84 2.58
N ARG A 113 -8.18 18.75 1.61
CA ARG A 113 -7.39 18.45 0.40
C ARG A 113 -5.93 18.17 0.75
N GLU A 114 -5.34 18.95 1.65
CA GLU A 114 -3.98 18.77 2.12
C GLU A 114 -3.82 17.45 2.90
N GLN A 115 -4.73 17.17 3.83
CA GLN A 115 -4.75 15.90 4.56
C GLN A 115 -4.86 14.69 3.62
N ALA A 116 -5.72 14.78 2.59
CA ALA A 116 -5.85 13.75 1.57
C ALA A 116 -4.55 13.51 0.80
N LYS A 117 -3.87 14.60 0.42
CA LYS A 117 -2.56 14.56 -0.26
C LYS A 117 -1.49 13.93 0.65
N ASN A 118 -1.37 14.39 1.89
CA ASN A 118 -0.41 13.89 2.88
C ASN A 118 -0.62 12.39 3.14
N LEU A 119 -1.86 11.94 3.25
CA LEU A 119 -2.20 10.53 3.43
C LEU A 119 -1.83 9.68 2.21
N ARG A 120 -2.05 10.19 0.99
CA ARG A 120 -1.63 9.53 -0.25
C ARG A 120 -0.11 9.40 -0.33
N GLU A 121 0.63 10.46 -0.01
CA GLU A 121 2.09 10.47 0.01
C GLU A 121 2.65 9.53 1.08
N ALA A 122 2.07 9.53 2.29
CA ALA A 122 2.43 8.61 3.37
C ALA A 122 2.22 7.14 2.97
N ARG A 123 1.10 6.81 2.30
CA ARG A 123 0.83 5.46 1.78
C ARG A 123 1.86 5.06 0.72
N LEU A 124 2.21 5.95 -0.19
CA LEU A 124 3.25 5.70 -1.20
C LEU A 124 4.62 5.47 -0.55
N LYS A 125 5.02 6.33 0.39
CA LYS A 125 6.27 6.19 1.13
C LYS A 125 6.33 4.88 1.92
N ARG A 126 5.20 4.46 2.53
CA ARG A 126 5.09 3.15 3.21
C ARG A 126 5.28 2.00 2.24
N ARG A 127 4.63 2.04 1.07
CA ARG A 127 4.80 1.00 0.03
C ARG A 127 6.26 0.89 -0.41
N ILE A 128 6.90 2.01 -0.74
CA ILE A 128 8.33 2.05 -1.13
C ILE A 128 9.23 1.51 -0.01
N ARG A 129 8.95 1.86 1.26
CA ARG A 129 9.71 1.33 2.41
C ARG A 129 9.56 -0.19 2.55
N LEU A 130 8.36 -0.72 2.34
CA LEU A 130 8.10 -2.16 2.39
C LEU A 130 8.80 -2.90 1.24
N GLU A 131 8.74 -2.39 0.02
CA GLU A 131 9.45 -2.95 -1.13
C GLU A 131 10.98 -2.94 -0.91
N ARG A 132 11.52 -1.84 -0.37
CA ARG A 132 12.95 -1.76 0.01
C ARG A 132 13.31 -2.74 1.12
N ARG A 133 12.41 -3.03 2.06
CA ARG A 133 12.62 -4.04 3.11
C ARG A 133 12.63 -5.44 2.52
N LYS A 134 11.62 -5.80 1.74
CA LYS A 134 11.54 -7.10 1.05
C LYS A 134 12.78 -7.36 0.18
N LYS A 135 13.24 -6.36 -0.56
CA LYS A 135 14.48 -6.45 -1.36
C LYS A 135 15.73 -6.67 -0.50
N ARG A 136 15.79 -6.09 0.70
CA ARG A 136 16.93 -6.23 1.62
C ARG A 136 16.88 -7.53 2.42
N GLU A 137 15.68 -8.04 2.72
CA GLU A 137 15.51 -9.29 3.48
C GLU A 137 16.19 -10.46 2.76
N GLY A 138 16.05 -10.56 1.43
CA GLY A 138 16.79 -11.56 0.63
C GLY A 138 18.28 -11.25 0.39
N GLN A 139 18.78 -10.07 0.77
CA GLN A 139 20.20 -9.70 0.54
C GLN A 139 21.06 -9.68 1.81
N ARG A 140 20.44 -9.84 2.99
CA ARG A 140 21.16 -9.75 4.26
C ARG A 140 21.79 -11.08 4.59
N GLN A 141 22.97 -11.33 4.04
CA GLN A 141 23.84 -12.38 4.54
C GLN A 141 24.15 -12.11 6.02
N MET A 142 23.87 -13.08 6.87
CA MET A 142 24.23 -13.04 8.27
C MET A 142 25.76 -13.12 8.36
N SER A 143 26.39 -12.11 8.97
CA SER A 143 27.83 -12.13 9.24
C SER A 143 28.13 -13.04 10.44
N GLY A 144 29.34 -13.61 10.52
CA GLY A 144 29.78 -14.38 11.68
C GLY A 144 29.65 -13.61 13.00
N TRP A 145 29.90 -12.30 12.98
CA TRP A 145 29.66 -11.42 14.13
C TRP A 145 28.17 -11.36 14.52
N MET A 146 27.26 -11.26 13.55
CA MET A 146 25.82 -11.22 13.82
C MET A 146 25.35 -12.54 14.43
N LEU A 147 25.87 -13.67 13.93
CA LEU A 147 25.61 -14.99 14.48
C LEU A 147 26.14 -15.10 15.92
N PHE A 148 27.37 -14.65 16.18
CA PHE A 148 27.96 -14.61 17.51
C PHE A 148 27.13 -13.77 18.49
N VAL A 149 26.72 -12.55 18.08
CA VAL A 149 25.85 -11.70 18.91
C VAL A 149 24.53 -12.38 19.18
N LYS A 150 23.88 -12.98 18.17
CA LYS A 150 22.62 -13.69 18.35
C LYS A 150 22.76 -14.83 19.35
N GLU A 151 23.79 -15.67 19.22
CA GLU A 151 24.03 -16.79 20.14
C GLU A 151 24.36 -16.31 21.56
N LYS A 152 25.24 -15.32 21.72
CA LYS A 152 25.71 -14.86 23.03
C LYS A 152 24.73 -13.92 23.73
N ALA A 153 23.99 -13.10 22.99
CA ALA A 153 22.95 -12.24 23.57
C ALA A 153 21.71 -13.05 23.97
N VAL A 154 21.33 -14.09 23.21
CA VAL A 154 20.23 -15.01 23.60
C VAL A 154 20.65 -15.86 24.81
N LYS A 155 21.92 -16.30 24.88
CA LYS A 155 22.44 -16.96 26.08
C LYS A 155 22.58 -16.00 27.27
N GLY A 156 22.71 -14.70 27.01
CA GLY A 156 22.85 -13.62 27.99
C GLY A 156 21.53 -12.96 28.41
N VAL A 157 20.37 -13.57 28.17
CA VAL A 157 19.03 -13.06 28.57
C VAL A 157 18.84 -12.91 30.10
N ALA A 158 19.90 -13.02 30.92
CA ALA A 158 19.81 -12.91 32.38
C ALA A 158 20.21 -11.54 32.97
N ASP A 159 20.86 -10.62 32.24
CA ASP A 159 21.21 -9.30 32.81
C ASP A 159 20.11 -8.26 32.51
N ILE A 160 18.95 -8.43 33.16
CA ILE A 160 17.74 -7.59 33.04
C ILE A 160 18.01 -6.08 33.24
N GLY A 161 19.16 -5.71 33.83
CA GLY A 161 19.54 -4.32 34.12
C GLY A 161 20.43 -3.60 33.11
N LYS A 162 21.09 -4.28 32.16
CA LYS A 162 22.04 -3.61 31.24
C LYS A 162 21.33 -3.07 30.00
N LYS A 163 21.73 -1.88 29.53
CA LYS A 163 21.28 -1.38 28.23
C LYS A 163 21.84 -2.30 27.14
N GLN A 164 21.03 -2.63 26.15
CA GLN A 164 21.45 -3.46 25.00
C GLN A 164 22.76 -2.96 24.34
N GLN A 165 22.98 -1.64 24.34
CA GLN A 165 24.22 -1.03 23.84
C GLN A 165 25.46 -1.44 24.63
N ASP A 166 25.34 -1.63 25.94
CA ASP A 166 26.45 -2.05 26.80
C ASP A 166 26.78 -3.51 26.54
N ILE A 167 25.77 -4.37 26.42
CA ILE A 167 25.92 -5.79 26.07
C ILE A 167 26.62 -5.93 24.71
N ILE A 168 26.21 -5.17 23.69
CA ILE A 168 26.86 -5.21 22.38
C ILE A 168 28.32 -4.73 22.46
N ARG A 169 28.62 -3.70 23.28
CA ARG A 169 29.99 -3.23 23.49
C ARG A 169 30.87 -4.29 24.15
N GLU A 170 30.37 -4.94 25.19
CA GLU A 170 31.05 -6.05 25.87
C GLU A 170 31.31 -7.21 24.90
N LEU A 171 30.30 -7.64 24.14
CA LEU A 171 30.44 -8.69 23.13
C LEU A 171 31.43 -8.31 22.03
N ALA A 172 31.53 -7.02 21.67
CA ALA A 172 32.48 -6.57 20.66
C ALA A 172 33.93 -6.67 21.14
N VAL A 173 34.18 -6.44 22.44
CA VAL A 173 35.50 -6.67 23.06
C VAL A 173 35.83 -8.16 23.02
N VAL A 174 34.90 -9.02 23.45
CA VAL A 174 35.07 -10.48 23.41
C VAL A 174 35.35 -10.96 21.99
N TRP A 175 34.55 -10.52 21.01
CA TRP A 175 34.76 -10.87 19.61
C TRP A 175 36.13 -10.44 19.11
N LYS A 176 36.60 -9.23 19.44
CA LYS A 176 37.94 -8.78 19.05
C LYS A 176 39.04 -9.67 19.63
N SER A 177 38.90 -10.15 20.86
CA SER A 177 39.85 -11.07 21.50
C SER A 177 39.84 -12.51 20.97
N LEU A 178 38.80 -12.94 20.24
CA LEU A 178 38.77 -14.30 19.69
C LEU A 178 39.89 -14.54 18.66
N PRO A 179 40.48 -15.76 18.63
CA PRO A 179 41.44 -16.14 17.60
C PRO A 179 40.80 -16.11 16.21
N LYS A 180 41.62 -15.92 15.17
CA LYS A 180 41.14 -15.85 13.77
C LYS A 180 40.39 -17.12 13.35
N SER A 181 40.86 -18.29 13.78
CA SER A 181 40.22 -19.59 13.51
C SER A 181 38.76 -19.67 13.98
N GLU A 182 38.46 -19.17 15.19
CA GLU A 182 37.09 -19.15 15.69
C GLU A 182 36.21 -18.16 14.93
N LYS A 183 36.74 -16.96 14.61
CA LYS A 183 36.03 -15.96 13.81
C LYS A 183 35.66 -16.51 12.44
N ASP A 184 36.59 -17.22 11.79
CA ASP A 184 36.37 -17.86 10.50
C ASP A 184 35.31 -18.95 10.59
N ALA A 185 35.32 -19.77 11.65
CA ALA A 185 34.27 -20.76 11.90
C ALA A 185 32.87 -20.14 12.08
N TYR A 186 32.76 -18.96 12.72
CA TYR A 186 31.50 -18.22 12.78
C TYR A 186 31.09 -17.67 11.40
N ASN A 187 32.05 -17.17 10.61
CA ASN A 187 31.78 -16.65 9.27
C ASN A 187 31.27 -17.75 8.33
N GLU A 188 31.88 -18.93 8.34
CA GLU A 188 31.43 -20.08 7.53
C GLU A 188 30.04 -20.57 7.96
N ARG A 189 29.79 -20.72 9.27
CA ARG A 189 28.44 -21.06 9.78
C ARG A 189 27.39 -20.03 9.35
N ALA A 190 27.74 -18.75 9.37
CA ALA A 190 26.82 -17.68 9.01
C ALA A 190 26.55 -17.63 7.49
N LYS A 191 27.54 -17.97 6.65
CA LYS A 191 27.34 -18.18 5.20
C LYS A 191 26.38 -19.33 4.92
N ILE A 192 26.57 -20.48 5.57
CA ILE A 192 25.68 -21.66 5.43
C ILE A 192 24.24 -21.28 5.78
N LEU A 193 24.02 -20.69 6.96
CA LEU A 193 22.69 -20.25 7.40
C LEU A 193 22.04 -19.19 6.50
N SER A 194 22.84 -18.39 5.79
CA SER A 194 22.32 -17.41 4.83
C SER A 194 21.83 -18.07 3.54
N ASN A 195 22.51 -19.13 3.09
CA ASN A 195 22.14 -19.88 1.89
C ASN A 195 20.91 -20.77 2.13
N ASP A 196 20.77 -21.39 3.31
CA ASP A 196 19.61 -22.24 3.63
C ASP A 196 18.30 -21.44 3.66
N GLY A 197 18.36 -20.15 4.02
CA GLY A 197 17.21 -19.24 4.00
C GLY A 197 16.74 -18.86 2.59
N GLU A 198 17.54 -19.07 1.54
CA GLU A 198 17.16 -18.83 0.15
C GLU A 198 16.35 -19.99 -0.47
N ILE A 199 16.31 -21.18 0.17
CA ILE A 199 15.69 -22.39 -0.39
C ILE A 199 14.20 -22.56 0.00
N CYS A 200 13.66 -21.72 0.88
CA CYS A 200 12.24 -21.76 1.23
C CYS A 200 11.42 -20.81 0.34
N ASP A 201 11.07 -21.28 -0.86
CA ASP A 201 9.97 -20.75 -1.70
C ASP A 201 8.59 -21.14 -1.16
#